data_AF-A0A7J6N1A2-F1
#
_entry.id   AF-A0A7J6N1A2-F1
#
_cell.length_a   1.000
_cell.length_b   1.000
_cell.length_c   1.000
_cell.angle_alpha   90.00
_cell.angle_beta   90.00
_cell.angle_gamma   90.00
#
_symmetry.space_group_name_H-M   'P 1'
#
loop_
_entity.id
_entity.type
_entity.pdbx_description
1 polymer ?
#
loop_
_entity_poly.entity_id
_entity_poly.type
_entity_poly.pdbx_seq_one_letter_code
_entity_poly.pdbx_strand_id
1 'polypeptide(L)'
;MLSNAFTVLRRGEPAFGARAMATVSLGPGITKHVPNREPYKGPLKACILDWSGTTADAHVLAPAVVFVEVFRKFGVDITMKESRLPMGLRKDLHIAKILEIPSVQERWQRIKGRPSTQADVDAMFEAFVPMQCEVLPQYTTLIDGAADTVKLLKTKYNLKIGSTTGFTKVMVDILLEKAKEQGYSPDSSVAGDEVPNNMGFRPAPFMLYQNLCNLGVYPIESVVKVDDTVSGVGEGLSAGCWSVGKPSSWRA
;
A
#
# COMPACT_ATOMS: atom_id res chain seq x y z
N MET A 1 37.55 -8.72 25.90
CA MET A 1 36.29 -8.31 26.56
C MET A 1 35.89 -6.94 26.02
N LEU A 2 35.05 -6.88 24.99
CA LEU A 2 34.49 -5.63 24.50
C LEU A 2 33.30 -5.27 25.40
N SER A 3 33.50 -4.42 26.40
CA SER A 3 32.40 -3.81 27.15
C SER A 3 31.77 -2.71 26.30
N ASN A 4 31.04 -3.09 25.25
CA ASN A 4 30.19 -2.15 24.53
C ASN A 4 29.00 -1.83 25.44
N ALA A 5 29.10 -0.71 26.15
CA ALA A 5 27.99 -0.16 26.93
C ALA A 5 26.89 0.30 25.98
N PHE A 6 25.98 -0.60 25.62
CA PHE A 6 24.74 -0.24 24.96
C PHE A 6 23.91 0.59 25.96
N THR A 7 23.84 1.90 25.75
CA THR A 7 22.94 2.77 26.52
C THR A 7 21.53 2.62 25.95
N VAL A 8 20.68 1.90 26.67
CA VAL A 8 19.24 1.81 26.37
C VAL A 8 18.59 3.16 26.67
N LEU A 9 18.05 3.83 25.65
CA LEU A 9 17.17 4.99 25.82
C LEU A 9 15.87 4.52 26.46
N ARG A 10 15.75 4.60 27.80
CA ARG A 10 14.47 4.32 28.47
C ARG A 10 13.53 5.51 28.24
N ARG A 11 12.33 5.25 27.70
CA ARG A 11 11.19 6.15 27.88
C ARG A 11 10.90 6.20 29.38
N GLY A 12 11.01 7.37 30.00
CA GLY A 12 10.40 7.59 31.31
C GLY A 12 8.89 7.39 31.19
N GLU A 13 8.27 6.74 32.17
CA GLU A 13 6.81 6.58 32.24
C GLU A 13 6.13 7.95 32.19
N PRO A 14 5.24 8.22 31.22
CA PRO A 14 4.46 9.44 31.27
C PRO A 14 3.23 9.19 32.15
N ALA A 15 3.15 9.91 33.27
CA ALA A 15 1.85 10.40 33.71
C ALA A 15 1.22 11.18 32.53
N PHE A 16 -0.07 10.98 32.29
CA PHE A 16 -0.83 11.60 31.21
C PHE A 16 -0.44 13.09 31.04
N GLY A 17 0.21 13.44 29.93
CA GLY A 17 0.61 14.82 29.60
C GLY A 17 2.10 15.17 29.79
N ALA A 18 2.95 14.30 30.35
CA ALA A 18 4.38 14.58 30.49
C ALA A 18 5.17 14.25 29.20
N ARG A 19 5.90 15.23 28.66
CA ARG A 19 6.79 15.09 27.50
C ARG A 19 7.95 14.14 27.83
N ALA A 20 7.99 12.95 27.23
CA ALA A 20 9.13 12.05 27.39
C ALA A 20 10.41 12.68 26.79
N MET A 21 11.46 12.85 27.61
CA MET A 21 12.79 13.26 27.15
C MET A 21 13.69 12.03 26.97
N ALA A 22 14.47 12.00 25.89
CA ALA A 22 15.51 10.98 25.72
C ALA A 22 16.81 11.49 26.35
N THR A 23 17.39 10.71 27.26
CA THR A 23 18.69 11.01 27.88
C THR A 23 19.75 10.07 27.32
N VAL A 24 20.82 10.62 26.78
CA VAL A 24 21.98 9.88 26.28
C VAL A 24 23.08 9.94 27.33
N SER A 25 23.51 8.77 27.83
CA SER A 25 24.72 8.65 28.65
C SER A 25 25.95 8.60 27.73
N LEU A 26 26.94 9.47 27.97
CA LEU A 26 28.18 9.55 27.20
C LEU A 26 29.40 9.07 28.00
N GLY A 27 29.19 8.57 29.22
CA GLY A 27 30.23 8.14 30.15
C GLY A 27 29.84 8.44 31.61
N PRO A 28 30.67 8.05 32.59
CA PRO A 28 30.42 8.34 34.00
C PRO A 28 30.22 9.84 34.24
N GLY A 29 29.05 10.23 34.74
CA GLY A 29 28.74 11.63 35.07
C GLY A 29 28.42 12.54 33.89
N ILE A 30 28.43 12.05 32.64
CA ILE A 30 28.15 12.87 31.45
C ILE A 30 26.86 12.40 30.80
N THR A 31 25.81 13.21 30.91
CA THR A 31 24.52 13.01 30.25
C THR A 31 24.21 14.17 29.31
N LYS A 32 23.61 13.86 28.16
CA LYS A 32 22.98 14.86 27.28
C LYS A 32 21.49 14.59 27.18
N HIS A 33 20.69 15.64 27.32
CA HIS A 33 19.25 15.58 27.07
C HIS A 33 18.97 15.92 25.61
N VAL A 34 18.23 15.06 24.94
CA VAL A 34 17.67 15.33 23.63
C VAL A 34 16.28 15.94 23.85
N PRO A 35 16.06 17.21 23.48
CA PRO A 35 14.77 17.85 23.67
C PRO A 35 13.70 17.09 22.88
N ASN A 36 12.49 17.03 23.43
CA ASN A 36 11.39 16.39 22.73
C ASN A 36 11.07 17.18 21.45
N ARG A 37 10.67 16.47 20.40
CA ARG A 37 10.31 17.12 19.14
C ARG A 37 9.01 17.90 19.33
N GLU A 38 9.02 19.18 18.98
CA GLU A 38 7.78 19.97 18.95
C GLU A 38 6.79 19.37 17.93
N PRO A 39 5.47 19.35 18.22
CA PRO A 39 4.47 18.84 17.30
C PRO A 39 4.60 19.50 15.93
N TYR A 40 4.53 18.70 14.87
CA TYR A 40 4.58 19.23 13.52
C TYR A 40 3.35 20.10 13.25
N LYS A 41 3.56 21.37 12.85
CA LYS A 41 2.48 22.33 12.59
C LYS A 41 2.21 22.57 11.10
N GLY A 42 2.80 21.75 10.23
CA GLY A 42 2.71 21.93 8.79
C GLY A 42 3.89 22.69 8.17
N PRO A 43 3.85 22.89 6.85
CA PRO A 43 2.80 22.43 5.91
C PRO A 43 2.89 20.93 5.60
N LEU A 44 1.92 20.33 4.92
CA LEU A 44 2.15 19.00 4.33
C LEU A 44 3.32 19.07 3.31
N LYS A 45 4.04 17.96 3.14
CA LYS A 45 5.19 17.83 2.23
C LYS A 45 4.98 16.77 1.15
N ALA A 46 4.15 15.75 1.43
CA ALA A 46 3.86 14.71 0.45
C ALA A 46 2.41 14.20 0.52
N CYS A 47 1.91 13.79 -0.64
CA CYS A 47 0.67 13.05 -0.79
C CYS A 47 1.00 11.68 -1.42
N ILE A 48 0.64 10.60 -0.72
CA ILE A 48 0.83 9.22 -1.17
C ILE A 48 -0.54 8.71 -1.62
N LEU A 49 -0.66 8.40 -2.91
CA LEU A 49 -1.89 7.99 -3.56
C LEU A 49 -1.91 6.47 -3.75
N ASP A 50 -3.10 5.89 -3.81
CA ASP A 50 -3.27 4.58 -4.41
C ASP A 50 -3.51 4.66 -5.93
N TRP A 51 -3.41 3.51 -6.60
CA TRP A 51 -3.68 3.37 -8.03
C TRP A 51 -5.17 3.11 -8.34
N SER A 52 -5.57 1.84 -8.42
CA SER A 52 -6.92 1.44 -8.87
C SER A 52 -8.00 1.81 -7.86
N GLY A 53 -8.94 2.66 -8.27
CA GLY A 53 -10.02 3.18 -7.43
C GLY A 53 -9.72 4.56 -6.83
N THR A 54 -8.45 4.98 -6.83
CA THR A 54 -7.99 6.26 -6.28
C THR A 54 -7.50 7.24 -7.35
N THR A 55 -6.66 6.80 -8.28
CA THR A 55 -6.11 7.64 -9.36
C THR A 55 -6.49 7.16 -10.76
N ALA A 56 -6.61 5.84 -10.96
CA ALA A 56 -7.06 5.22 -12.20
C ALA A 56 -8.11 4.13 -11.91
N ASP A 57 -8.75 3.60 -12.96
CA ASP A 57 -9.70 2.46 -12.85
C ASP A 57 -10.78 2.70 -11.79
N ALA A 58 -11.69 3.64 -12.04
CA ALA A 58 -12.70 4.10 -11.08
C ALA A 58 -13.57 2.98 -10.47
N HIS A 59 -13.69 1.84 -11.16
CA HIS A 59 -14.54 0.71 -10.76
C HIS A 59 -13.75 -0.54 -10.37
N VAL A 60 -12.41 -0.43 -10.30
CA VAL A 60 -11.48 -1.49 -9.92
C VAL A 60 -11.78 -2.78 -10.71
N LEU A 61 -11.93 -2.62 -12.03
CA LEU A 61 -12.32 -3.70 -12.93
C LEU A 61 -11.12 -4.55 -13.32
N ALA A 62 -9.94 -3.94 -13.50
CA ALA A 62 -8.76 -4.61 -14.02
C ALA A 62 -8.38 -5.85 -13.18
N PRO A 63 -8.27 -5.77 -11.84
CA PRO A 63 -7.93 -6.95 -11.05
C PRO A 63 -9.12 -7.89 -10.83
N ALA A 64 -10.34 -7.36 -10.73
CA ALA A 64 -11.51 -8.17 -10.42
C ALA A 64 -11.83 -9.16 -11.56
N VAL A 65 -11.78 -8.71 -12.81
CA VAL A 65 -11.98 -9.58 -13.99
C VAL A 65 -10.91 -10.65 -14.05
N VAL A 66 -9.64 -10.30 -13.84
CA VAL A 66 -8.53 -11.25 -13.92
C VAL A 66 -8.60 -12.30 -12.81
N PHE A 67 -9.05 -11.95 -11.60
CA PHE A 67 -9.29 -12.96 -10.56
C PHE A 67 -10.33 -13.98 -11.01
N VAL A 68 -11.45 -13.54 -11.60
CA VAL A 68 -12.48 -14.45 -12.11
C VAL A 68 -11.88 -15.40 -13.17
N GLU A 69 -11.09 -14.87 -14.11
CA GLU A 69 -10.45 -15.68 -15.15
C GLU A 69 -9.40 -16.66 -14.61
N VAL A 70 -8.57 -16.23 -13.66
CA VAL A 70 -7.56 -17.09 -13.02
C VAL A 70 -8.24 -18.23 -12.28
N PHE A 71 -9.27 -17.95 -11.49
CA PHE A 71 -10.02 -18.98 -10.77
C PHE A 71 -10.70 -19.96 -11.74
N ARG A 72 -11.28 -19.47 -12.83
CA ARG A 72 -11.83 -20.30 -13.91
C ARG A 72 -10.78 -21.18 -14.57
N LYS A 73 -9.57 -20.67 -14.85
CA LYS A 73 -8.45 -21.45 -15.41
C LYS A 73 -8.07 -22.63 -14.51
N PHE A 74 -8.26 -22.51 -13.19
CA PHE A 74 -8.05 -23.58 -12.23
C PHE A 74 -9.28 -24.45 -12.01
N GLY A 75 -10.37 -24.24 -12.76
CA GLY A 75 -11.61 -25.02 -12.71
C GLY A 75 -12.55 -24.65 -11.56
N VAL A 76 -12.36 -23.48 -10.93
CA VAL A 76 -13.15 -23.04 -9.78
C VAL A 76 -13.77 -21.69 -10.11
N ASP A 77 -15.02 -21.66 -10.56
CA ASP A 77 -15.68 -20.38 -10.83
C ASP A 77 -15.94 -19.58 -9.55
N ILE A 78 -15.66 -18.27 -9.61
CA ILE A 78 -15.99 -17.29 -8.58
C ILE A 78 -16.80 -16.14 -9.19
N THR A 79 -17.60 -15.51 -8.35
CA THR A 79 -18.37 -14.32 -8.73
C THR A 79 -17.51 -13.06 -8.68
N MET A 80 -17.94 -12.01 -9.39
CA MET A 80 -17.35 -10.68 -9.25
C MET A 80 -17.41 -10.17 -7.80
N LYS A 81 -18.46 -10.52 -7.04
CA LYS A 81 -18.58 -10.17 -5.63
C LYS A 81 -17.47 -10.82 -4.81
N GLU A 82 -17.27 -12.13 -4.93
CA GLU A 82 -16.20 -12.86 -4.23
C GLU A 82 -14.81 -12.31 -4.60
N SER A 83 -14.60 -12.01 -5.90
CA SER A 83 -13.33 -11.43 -6.36
C SER A 83 -12.99 -10.08 -5.72
N ARG A 84 -14.01 -9.30 -5.33
CA ARG A 84 -13.84 -7.94 -4.78
C ARG A 84 -13.73 -7.88 -3.26
N LEU A 85 -14.11 -8.93 -2.53
CA LEU A 85 -14.08 -8.91 -1.06
C LEU A 85 -12.72 -8.52 -0.47
N PRO A 86 -11.57 -9.05 -0.95
CA PRO A 86 -10.24 -8.74 -0.40
C PRO A 86 -9.51 -7.59 -1.12
N MET A 87 -10.22 -6.73 -1.86
CA MET A 87 -9.58 -5.72 -2.70
C MET A 87 -8.68 -4.76 -1.91
N GLY A 88 -7.51 -4.46 -2.48
CA GLY A 88 -6.46 -3.62 -1.90
C GLY A 88 -5.26 -4.40 -1.34
N LEU A 89 -5.35 -5.73 -1.24
CA LEU A 89 -4.22 -6.58 -0.88
C LEU A 89 -3.25 -6.78 -2.06
N ARG A 90 -2.02 -7.23 -1.73
CA ARG A 90 -1.10 -7.81 -2.72
C ARG A 90 -1.77 -9.04 -3.36
N LYS A 91 -1.56 -9.26 -4.65
CA LYS A 91 -2.42 -10.17 -5.45
C LYS A 91 -2.35 -11.63 -5.03
N ASP A 92 -1.19 -12.09 -4.55
CA ASP A 92 -1.03 -13.42 -3.92
C ASP A 92 -1.86 -13.54 -2.63
N LEU A 93 -1.78 -12.55 -1.73
CA LEU A 93 -2.56 -12.51 -0.49
C LEU A 93 -4.06 -12.39 -0.78
N HIS A 94 -4.41 -11.69 -1.86
CA HIS A 94 -5.78 -11.58 -2.34
C HIS A 94 -6.31 -12.94 -2.79
N ILE A 95 -5.55 -13.70 -3.59
CA ILE A 95 -5.91 -15.07 -4.01
C ILE A 95 -6.12 -15.97 -2.79
N ALA A 96 -5.18 -15.94 -1.84
CA ALA A 96 -5.30 -16.69 -0.59
C ALA A 96 -6.60 -16.34 0.15
N LYS A 97 -6.94 -15.04 0.26
CA LYS A 97 -8.18 -14.60 0.90
C LYS A 97 -9.46 -14.99 0.15
N ILE A 98 -9.43 -15.07 -1.18
CA ILE A 98 -10.56 -15.62 -1.94
C ILE A 98 -10.71 -17.12 -1.63
N LEU A 99 -9.61 -17.87 -1.57
CA LEU A 99 -9.62 -19.30 -1.24
C LEU A 99 -10.06 -19.59 0.21
N GLU A 100 -9.91 -18.63 1.13
CA GLU A 100 -10.44 -18.73 2.49
C GLU A 100 -11.97 -18.53 2.57
N ILE A 101 -12.62 -18.00 1.52
CA ILE A 101 -14.08 -17.85 1.51
C ILE A 101 -14.71 -19.26 1.54
N PRO A 102 -15.60 -19.57 2.52
CA PRO A 102 -16.13 -20.93 2.69
C PRO A 102 -16.73 -21.53 1.41
N SER A 103 -17.55 -20.76 0.70
CA SER A 103 -18.19 -21.18 -0.56
C SER A 103 -17.17 -21.47 -1.67
N VAL A 104 -16.08 -20.71 -1.75
CA VAL A 104 -15.01 -20.91 -2.74
C VAL A 104 -14.18 -22.14 -2.35
N GLN A 105 -13.84 -22.30 -1.08
CA GLN A 105 -13.06 -23.43 -0.60
C GLN A 105 -13.80 -24.76 -0.79
N GLU A 106 -15.11 -24.79 -0.59
CA GLU A 106 -15.95 -25.96 -0.89
C GLU A 106 -15.91 -26.31 -2.38
N ARG A 107 -16.04 -25.31 -3.28
CA ARG A 107 -15.92 -25.53 -4.73
C ARG A 107 -14.52 -26.03 -5.10
N TRP A 108 -13.47 -25.47 -4.50
CA TRP A 108 -12.11 -25.92 -4.68
C TRP A 108 -11.93 -27.38 -4.28
N GLN A 109 -12.33 -27.75 -3.06
CA GLN A 109 -12.22 -29.13 -2.56
C GLN A 109 -12.99 -30.12 -3.43
N ARG A 110 -14.17 -29.75 -3.91
CA ARG A 110 -14.96 -30.60 -4.82
C ARG A 110 -14.24 -30.86 -6.15
N ILE A 111 -13.55 -29.86 -6.70
CA ILE A 111 -12.85 -29.96 -8.00
C ILE A 111 -11.47 -30.61 -7.86
N LYS A 112 -10.76 -30.35 -6.75
CA LYS A 112 -9.36 -30.76 -6.56
C LYS A 112 -9.19 -31.99 -5.65
N GLY A 113 -10.24 -32.40 -4.95
CA GLY A 113 -10.21 -33.52 -4.00
C GLY A 113 -9.45 -33.24 -2.69
N ARG A 114 -8.97 -32.01 -2.49
CA ARG A 114 -8.25 -31.57 -1.28
C ARG A 114 -8.43 -30.08 -1.00
N PRO A 115 -8.22 -29.61 0.24
CA PRO A 115 -8.14 -28.18 0.53
C PRO A 115 -7.05 -27.48 -0.30
N SER A 116 -7.24 -26.20 -0.56
CA SER A 116 -6.21 -25.33 -1.14
C SER A 116 -5.00 -25.21 -0.21
N THR A 117 -3.83 -25.02 -0.81
CA THR A 117 -2.53 -24.92 -0.15
C THR A 117 -1.78 -23.69 -0.64
N GLN A 118 -0.69 -23.32 0.04
CA GLN A 118 0.16 -22.21 -0.41
C GLN A 118 0.71 -22.45 -1.83
N ALA A 119 1.07 -23.68 -2.18
CA ALA A 119 1.55 -24.00 -3.52
C ALA A 119 0.49 -23.74 -4.61
N ASP A 120 -0.80 -23.86 -4.28
CA ASP A 120 -1.87 -23.51 -5.21
C ASP A 120 -1.99 -21.99 -5.37
N VAL A 121 -1.85 -21.23 -4.28
CA VAL A 121 -1.82 -19.76 -4.31
C VAL A 121 -0.66 -19.28 -5.19
N ASP A 122 0.52 -19.87 -5.01
CA ASP A 122 1.72 -19.52 -5.78
C ASP A 122 1.50 -19.79 -7.27
N ALA A 123 0.99 -20.98 -7.63
CA ALA A 123 0.68 -21.32 -9.03
C ALA A 123 -0.41 -20.42 -9.65
N MET A 124 -1.44 -20.07 -8.87
CA MET A 124 -2.48 -19.14 -9.31
C MET A 124 -1.92 -17.72 -9.48
N PHE A 125 -1.00 -17.29 -8.63
CA PHE A 125 -0.35 -15.98 -8.74
C PHE A 125 0.58 -15.91 -9.95
N GLU A 126 1.37 -16.95 -10.21
CA GLU A 126 2.18 -17.06 -11.43
C GLU A 126 1.31 -16.95 -12.70
N ALA A 127 0.14 -17.57 -12.70
CA ALA A 127 -0.82 -17.44 -13.79
C ALA A 127 -1.45 -16.04 -13.86
N PHE A 128 -1.71 -15.41 -12.71
CA PHE A 128 -2.35 -14.09 -12.61
C PHE A 128 -1.51 -12.99 -13.26
N VAL A 129 -0.19 -12.97 -13.04
CA VAL A 129 0.68 -11.88 -13.49
C VAL A 129 0.57 -11.60 -15.01
N PRO A 130 0.78 -12.57 -15.91
CA PRO A 130 0.67 -12.31 -17.35
C PRO A 130 -0.74 -11.92 -17.78
N MET A 131 -1.78 -12.59 -17.25
CA MET A 131 -3.18 -12.24 -17.56
C MET A 131 -3.51 -10.81 -17.13
N GLN A 132 -3.00 -10.37 -15.98
CA GLN A 132 -3.19 -9.01 -15.52
C GLN A 132 -2.50 -8.02 -16.44
N CYS A 133 -1.24 -8.27 -16.85
CA CYS A 133 -0.50 -7.39 -17.75
C CYS A 133 -1.17 -7.25 -19.12
N GLU A 134 -1.79 -8.30 -19.66
CA GLU A 134 -2.53 -8.24 -20.92
C GLU A 134 -3.79 -7.38 -20.84
N VAL A 135 -4.47 -7.42 -19.69
CA VAL A 135 -5.75 -6.73 -19.47
C VAL A 135 -5.55 -5.28 -19.01
N LEU A 136 -4.46 -4.98 -18.30
CA LEU A 136 -4.23 -3.68 -17.65
C LEU A 136 -4.30 -2.46 -18.59
N PRO A 137 -3.76 -2.50 -19.83
CA PRO A 137 -3.84 -1.37 -20.76
C PRO A 137 -5.27 -0.91 -21.07
N GLN A 138 -6.27 -1.78 -20.89
CA GLN A 138 -7.68 -1.47 -21.14
C GLN A 138 -8.33 -0.70 -19.97
N TYR A 139 -7.67 -0.66 -18.81
CA TYR A 139 -8.20 -0.10 -17.57
C TYR A 139 -7.27 0.97 -16.97
N THR A 140 -6.55 1.71 -17.81
CA THR A 140 -5.62 2.77 -17.38
C THR A 140 -6.24 4.17 -17.36
N THR A 141 -7.53 4.31 -17.65
CA THR A 141 -8.20 5.61 -17.63
C THR A 141 -8.11 6.22 -16.25
N LEU A 142 -7.58 7.45 -16.18
CA LEU A 142 -7.52 8.22 -14.94
C LEU A 142 -8.92 8.58 -14.46
N ILE A 143 -9.08 8.66 -13.15
CA ILE A 143 -10.28 9.23 -12.55
C ILE A 143 -10.36 10.72 -12.89
N ASP A 144 -11.55 11.20 -13.22
CA ASP A 144 -11.80 12.60 -13.54
C ASP A 144 -11.19 13.54 -12.48
N GLY A 145 -10.38 14.49 -12.96
CA GLY A 145 -9.68 15.46 -12.11
C GLY A 145 -8.44 14.93 -11.37
N ALA A 146 -8.06 13.64 -11.50
CA ALA A 146 -6.88 13.09 -10.83
C ALA A 146 -5.58 13.78 -11.30
N ALA A 147 -5.39 13.90 -12.62
CA ALA A 147 -4.21 14.57 -13.19
C ALA A 147 -4.14 16.06 -12.77
N ASP A 148 -5.26 16.78 -12.88
CA ASP A 148 -5.34 18.19 -12.49
C ASP A 148 -5.09 18.39 -10.99
N THR A 149 -5.62 17.48 -10.16
CA THR A 149 -5.38 17.50 -8.71
C THR A 149 -3.90 17.29 -8.40
N VAL A 150 -3.25 16.29 -9.00
CA VAL A 150 -1.81 16.05 -8.83
C VAL A 150 -0.99 17.25 -9.27
N LYS A 151 -1.33 17.83 -10.43
CA LYS A 151 -0.69 19.06 -10.92
C LYS A 151 -0.84 20.19 -9.91
N LEU A 152 -2.05 20.43 -9.39
CA LEU A 152 -2.32 21.43 -8.37
C LEU A 152 -1.51 21.21 -7.08
N LEU A 153 -1.47 19.98 -6.57
CA LEU A 153 -0.71 19.61 -5.37
C LEU A 153 0.78 19.89 -5.55
N LYS A 154 1.34 19.59 -6.72
CA LYS A 154 2.74 19.86 -7.04
C LYS A 154 3.01 21.36 -7.22
N THR A 155 2.23 22.06 -8.04
CA THR A 155 2.56 23.44 -8.45
C THR A 155 2.14 24.49 -7.43
N LYS A 156 0.98 24.33 -6.78
CA LYS A 156 0.44 25.32 -5.84
C LYS A 156 0.86 25.04 -4.39
N TYR A 157 0.92 23.77 -4.02
CA TYR A 157 1.20 23.35 -2.64
C TYR A 157 2.60 22.78 -2.43
N ASN A 158 3.40 22.66 -3.50
CA ASN A 158 4.77 22.14 -3.46
C ASN A 158 4.86 20.76 -2.78
N LEU A 159 3.84 19.92 -2.96
CA LEU A 159 3.84 18.55 -2.45
C LEU A 159 4.58 17.62 -3.38
N LYS A 160 5.36 16.72 -2.79
CA LYS A 160 5.84 15.51 -3.46
C LYS A 160 4.72 14.50 -3.60
N ILE A 161 4.66 13.80 -4.73
CA ILE A 161 3.59 12.84 -5.02
C ILE A 161 4.19 11.44 -5.06
N GLY A 162 3.74 10.57 -4.17
CA GLY A 162 4.08 9.16 -4.17
C GLY A 162 2.86 8.31 -4.51
N SER A 163 3.09 7.04 -4.83
CA SER A 163 2.01 6.05 -4.92
C SER A 163 2.40 4.68 -4.35
N THR A 164 1.42 3.98 -3.77
CA THR A 164 1.53 2.59 -3.34
C THR A 164 0.49 1.74 -4.07
N THR A 165 0.75 0.44 -4.23
CA THR A 165 -0.24 -0.48 -4.81
C THR A 165 0.07 -1.93 -4.48
N GLY A 166 -0.99 -2.76 -4.43
CA GLY A 166 -0.85 -4.22 -4.36
C GLY A 166 -0.46 -4.88 -5.70
N PHE A 167 -0.27 -4.11 -6.78
CA PHE A 167 0.31 -4.59 -8.03
C PHE A 167 1.82 -4.84 -7.92
N THR A 168 2.34 -5.61 -8.88
CA THR A 168 3.79 -5.82 -9.05
C THR A 168 4.41 -4.70 -9.87
N LYS A 169 5.74 -4.56 -9.83
CA LYS A 169 6.48 -3.54 -10.55
C LYS A 169 6.18 -3.55 -12.06
N VAL A 170 6.16 -4.72 -12.66
CA VAL A 170 5.86 -4.88 -14.10
C VAL A 170 4.47 -4.37 -14.49
N MET A 171 3.48 -4.50 -13.58
CA MET A 171 2.14 -3.95 -13.79
C MET A 171 2.12 -2.43 -13.59
N VAL A 172 2.85 -1.94 -12.58
CA VAL A 172 2.99 -0.50 -12.32
C VAL A 172 3.66 0.23 -13.48
N ASP A 173 4.64 -0.38 -14.14
CA ASP A 173 5.31 0.22 -15.29
C ASP A 173 4.35 0.48 -16.45
N ILE A 174 3.42 -0.45 -16.73
CA ILE A 174 2.35 -0.26 -17.71
C ILE A 174 1.43 0.90 -17.30
N LEU A 175 1.04 0.96 -16.02
CA LEU A 175 0.20 2.05 -15.51
C LEU A 175 0.88 3.41 -15.62
N LEU A 176 2.16 3.50 -15.27
CA LEU A 176 2.93 4.73 -15.34
C LEU A 176 3.08 5.23 -16.77
N GLU A 177 3.36 4.33 -17.73
CA GLU A 177 3.44 4.67 -19.15
C GLU A 177 2.13 5.31 -19.64
N LYS A 178 1.00 4.65 -19.37
CA LYS A 178 -0.33 5.13 -19.81
C LYS A 178 -0.86 6.32 -19.04
N ALA A 179 -0.53 6.44 -17.76
CA ALA A 179 -0.96 7.58 -16.96
C ALA A 179 -0.20 8.85 -17.35
N LYS A 180 1.06 8.73 -17.79
CA LYS A 180 1.86 9.85 -18.29
C LYS A 180 1.27 10.47 -19.55
N GLU A 181 0.77 9.65 -20.47
CA GLU A 181 0.04 10.09 -21.67
C GLU A 181 -1.21 10.93 -21.31
N GLN A 182 -1.79 10.69 -20.14
CA GLN A 182 -2.98 11.37 -19.61
C GLN A 182 -2.64 12.52 -18.63
N GLY A 183 -1.36 12.91 -18.52
CA GLY A 183 -0.92 14.04 -17.69
C GLY A 183 -0.73 13.72 -16.20
N TYR A 184 -0.75 12.46 -15.79
CA TYR A 184 -0.44 12.03 -14.43
C TYR A 184 0.97 11.42 -14.34
N SER A 185 1.80 11.97 -13.45
CA SER A 185 3.14 11.46 -13.18
C SER A 185 3.50 11.67 -11.71
N PRO A 186 3.48 10.62 -10.88
CA PRO A 186 3.96 10.70 -9.51
C PRO A 186 5.49 10.88 -9.52
N ASP A 187 6.05 11.43 -8.45
CA ASP A 187 7.49 11.57 -8.24
C ASP A 187 8.14 10.25 -7.79
N SER A 188 7.35 9.34 -7.19
CA SER A 188 7.74 7.98 -6.81
C SER A 188 6.52 7.06 -6.89
N SER A 189 6.71 5.82 -7.29
CA SER A 189 5.68 4.77 -7.20
C SER A 189 6.34 3.50 -6.68
N VAL A 190 5.71 2.86 -5.69
CA VAL A 190 6.22 1.63 -5.06
C VAL A 190 5.15 0.54 -5.16
N ALA A 191 5.52 -0.54 -5.85
CA ALA A 191 4.78 -1.78 -5.95
C ALA A 191 5.07 -2.71 -4.77
N GLY A 192 4.19 -3.69 -4.55
CA GLY A 192 4.29 -4.60 -3.39
C GLY A 192 5.50 -5.54 -3.43
N ASP A 193 6.03 -5.83 -4.62
CA ASP A 193 7.21 -6.67 -4.85
C ASP A 193 8.54 -5.89 -4.80
N GLU A 194 8.50 -4.55 -4.73
CA GLU A 194 9.70 -3.72 -4.61
C GLU A 194 10.19 -3.56 -3.16
N VAL A 195 9.34 -3.91 -2.18
CA VAL A 195 9.69 -3.83 -0.77
C VAL A 195 10.37 -5.12 -0.31
N PRO A 196 11.58 -5.04 0.29
CA PRO A 196 12.31 -6.22 0.77
C PRO A 196 11.54 -7.08 1.78
N ASN A 197 12.01 -8.32 1.96
CA ASN A 197 11.52 -9.26 2.98
C ASN A 197 10.00 -9.54 2.91
N ASN A 198 9.40 -9.43 1.72
CA ASN A 198 7.97 -9.61 1.50
C ASN A 198 7.09 -8.70 2.36
N MET A 199 7.57 -7.50 2.71
CA MET A 199 6.84 -6.55 3.56
C MET A 199 5.92 -5.60 2.80
N GLY A 200 5.94 -5.63 1.46
CA GLY A 200 5.16 -4.76 0.59
C GLY A 200 3.70 -5.18 0.45
N PHE A 201 2.96 -5.16 1.56
CA PHE A 201 1.54 -5.45 1.60
C PHE A 201 0.82 -4.49 2.53
N ARG A 202 -0.45 -4.20 2.21
CA ARG A 202 -1.33 -3.41 3.08
C ARG A 202 -1.97 -4.32 4.15
N PRO A 203 -2.23 -3.84 5.37
CA PRO A 203 -2.04 -2.46 5.86
C PRO A 203 -0.64 -2.15 6.41
N ALA A 204 0.38 -2.97 6.14
CA ALA A 204 1.73 -2.64 6.61
C ALA A 204 2.27 -1.39 5.90
N PRO A 205 3.02 -0.51 6.59
CA PRO A 205 3.36 0.82 6.10
C PRO A 205 4.58 0.85 5.16
N PHE A 206 5.14 -0.29 4.79
CA PHE A 206 6.48 -0.34 4.22
C PHE A 206 6.57 0.21 2.79
N MET A 207 5.52 0.09 1.97
CA MET A 207 5.52 0.74 0.64
C MET A 207 5.46 2.27 0.78
N LEU A 208 4.69 2.77 1.75
CA LEU A 208 4.65 4.19 2.10
C LEU A 208 6.03 4.66 2.59
N TYR A 209 6.68 3.93 3.50
CA TYR A 209 8.02 4.28 3.96
C TYR A 209 9.06 4.27 2.84
N GLN A 210 8.99 3.30 1.93
CA GLN A 210 9.86 3.28 0.75
C GLN A 210 9.64 4.52 -0.13
N ASN A 211 8.39 4.96 -0.33
CA ASN A 211 8.13 6.23 -0.99
C ASN A 211 8.78 7.41 -0.25
N LEU A 212 8.70 7.48 1.07
CA LEU A 212 9.33 8.58 1.83
C LEU A 212 10.85 8.60 1.69
N CYS A 213 11.48 7.43 1.68
CA CYS A 213 12.91 7.30 1.38
C CYS A 213 13.24 7.82 -0.03
N ASN A 214 12.49 7.40 -1.04
CA ASN A 214 12.69 7.83 -2.43
C ASN A 214 12.50 9.35 -2.60
N LEU A 215 11.51 9.92 -1.91
CA LEU A 215 11.15 11.34 -2.01
C LEU A 215 11.98 12.25 -1.10
N GLY A 216 12.73 11.68 -0.14
CA GLY A 216 13.46 12.45 0.88
C GLY A 216 12.53 13.20 1.84
N VAL A 217 11.36 12.65 2.14
CA VAL A 217 10.30 13.33 2.91
C VAL A 217 10.30 12.88 4.36
N TYR A 218 10.45 13.85 5.25
CA TYR A 218 10.22 13.73 6.69
C TYR A 218 9.70 15.08 7.22
N PRO A 219 8.95 15.12 8.31
CA PRO A 219 8.58 14.00 9.17
C PRO A 219 7.25 13.33 8.78
N ILE A 220 6.88 12.19 9.39
CA ILE A 220 5.69 11.41 8.99
C ILE A 220 4.37 12.21 9.11
N GLU A 221 4.29 13.12 10.07
CA GLU A 221 3.13 14.01 10.28
C GLU A 221 2.95 15.03 9.13
N SER A 222 3.93 15.15 8.23
CA SER A 222 3.86 15.98 7.01
C SER A 222 3.33 15.22 5.79
N VAL A 223 2.92 13.97 5.95
CA VAL A 223 2.47 13.09 4.87
C VAL A 223 0.98 12.84 4.99
N VAL A 224 0.28 12.79 3.85
CA VAL A 224 -1.09 12.29 3.76
C VAL A 224 -1.15 11.08 2.82
N LYS A 225 -1.82 10.01 3.25
CA LYS A 225 -2.18 8.85 2.45
C LYS A 225 -3.63 8.97 2.00
N VAL A 226 -3.90 8.76 0.72
CA VAL A 226 -5.24 8.72 0.14
C VAL A 226 -5.47 7.35 -0.48
N ASP A 227 -6.60 6.72 -0.20
CA ASP A 227 -6.92 5.37 -0.67
C ASP A 227 -8.44 5.14 -0.70
N ASP A 228 -8.93 4.27 -1.58
CA ASP A 228 -10.35 3.87 -1.64
C ASP A 228 -10.65 2.55 -0.90
N THR A 229 -9.63 1.93 -0.31
CA THR A 229 -9.74 0.65 0.41
C THR A 229 -9.45 0.79 1.91
N VAL A 230 -10.08 -0.07 2.72
CA VAL A 230 -9.83 -0.13 4.17
C VAL A 230 -8.38 -0.47 4.47
N SER A 231 -7.78 -1.42 3.73
CA SER A 231 -6.39 -1.82 3.94
C SER A 231 -5.41 -0.71 3.58
N GLY A 232 -5.69 0.08 2.55
CA GLY A 232 -4.82 1.20 2.17
C GLY A 232 -4.99 2.47 2.99
N VAL A 233 -6.18 2.75 3.53
CA VAL A 233 -6.32 3.71 4.64
C VAL A 233 -5.56 3.20 5.88
N GLY A 234 -5.64 1.89 6.14
CA GLY A 234 -4.88 1.21 7.19
C GLY A 234 -3.37 1.38 7.03
N GLU A 235 -2.83 1.36 5.81
CA GLU A 235 -1.42 1.62 5.52
C GLU A 235 -0.97 3.00 6.04
N GLY A 236 -1.76 4.05 5.82
CA GLY A 236 -1.45 5.39 6.31
C GLY A 236 -1.55 5.49 7.84
N LEU A 237 -2.56 4.86 8.43
CA LEU A 237 -2.74 4.81 9.89
C LEU A 237 -1.60 4.05 10.58
N SER A 238 -1.22 2.89 10.05
CA SER A 238 -0.08 2.11 10.52
C SER A 238 1.25 2.85 10.32
N ALA A 239 1.36 3.68 9.28
CA ALA A 239 2.53 4.51 9.08
C ALA A 239 2.65 5.64 10.12
N GLY A 240 1.51 6.12 10.64
CA GLY A 240 1.42 7.26 11.54
C GLY A 240 1.22 8.61 10.83
N CYS A 241 0.69 8.59 9.60
CA CYS A 241 0.43 9.81 8.81
C CYS A 241 -1.08 10.11 8.70
N TRP A 242 -1.42 11.27 8.15
CA TRP A 242 -2.81 11.59 7.83
C TRP A 242 -3.35 10.58 6.82
N SER A 243 -4.59 10.15 6.98
CA SER A 243 -5.20 9.15 6.10
C SER A 243 -6.59 9.61 5.68
N VAL A 244 -6.85 9.58 4.37
CA VAL A 244 -8.11 10.02 3.76
C VAL A 244 -8.68 8.88 2.92
N GLY A 245 -9.90 8.48 3.22
CA GLY A 245 -10.65 7.52 2.41
C GLY A 245 -11.37 8.23 1.26
N LYS A 246 -11.13 7.79 0.01
CA LYS A 246 -11.94 8.19 -1.13
C LYS A 246 -13.14 7.22 -1.26
N PRO A 247 -14.39 7.71 -1.32
CA PRO A 247 -15.53 6.84 -1.57
C PRO A 247 -15.36 6.08 -2.89
N SER A 248 -15.58 4.77 -2.84
CA SER A 248 -15.58 3.89 -4.01
C SER A 248 -17.01 3.71 -4.53
N SER A 249 -17.24 4.03 -5.81
CA SER A 249 -18.53 3.83 -6.48
C SER A 249 -18.84 2.36 -6.76
N TRP A 250 -17.86 1.47 -6.59
CA TRP A 250 -17.97 0.03 -6.86
C TRP A 250 -18.35 -0.83 -5.64
N ARG A 251 -18.39 -0.24 -4.43
CA ARG A 251 -18.78 -0.93 -3.18
C ARG A 251 -20.27 -0.81 -2.85
N ALA A 252 -21.04 -0.06 -3.66
CA ALA A 252 -22.50 0.08 -3.53
C ALA A 252 -23.23 -1.11 -4.15
#